data_AF-A0A7W0ZUT7-F1
#
_entry.id   AF-A0A7W0ZUT7-F1
#
_cell.length_a   1.000
_cell.length_b   1.000
_cell.length_c   1.000
_cell.angle_alpha   90.00
_cell.angle_beta   90.00
_cell.angle_gamma   90.00
#
_symmetry.space_group_name_H-M   'P 1'
#
loop_
_entity.id
_entity.type
_entity.pdbx_description
1 polymer ?
#
loop_
_entity_poly.entity_id
_entity_poly.type
_entity_poly.pdbx_seq_one_letter_code
_entity_poly.pdbx_strand_id
1 'polypeptide(L)'
;MRALLVALVACGGPATPSSPSKTGGSTPSLPDLAGVRAALGPYADHRFDNAAQARGCPADQSLGEYVAMLVTNGTAAPGSKDTHRLTSSCGDFPAELVPVDPPRDAAFWYCRIDSYTVDAAGESPWHYELRLRMRKADRSVDLGTLGCPGAP
;
A
#
# COMPACT_ATOMS: atom_id res chain seq x y z
N MET A 1 -2.72 -76.63 -18.04
CA MET A 1 -1.47 -76.46 -18.81
C MET A 1 -1.44 -75.03 -19.34
N ARG A 2 -0.28 -74.33 -19.30
CA ARG A 2 -0.03 -73.04 -19.99
C ARG A 2 -0.97 -71.85 -19.62
N ALA A 3 -0.62 -70.58 -19.83
CA ALA A 3 0.68 -69.89 -19.83
C ALA A 3 0.45 -68.36 -19.77
N LEU A 4 1.48 -67.61 -19.33
CA LEU A 4 1.94 -66.26 -19.76
C LEU A 4 0.93 -65.18 -20.24
N LEU A 5 0.97 -63.94 -19.71
CA LEU A 5 1.75 -62.77 -20.21
C LEU A 5 1.42 -62.33 -21.66
N VAL A 6 1.48 -61.06 -22.11
CA VAL A 6 1.46 -59.68 -21.52
C VAL A 6 1.58 -58.68 -22.70
N ALA A 7 1.27 -57.38 -22.51
CA ALA A 7 1.74 -56.22 -23.32
C ALA A 7 1.33 -56.00 -24.81
N LEU A 8 0.54 -54.94 -25.03
CA LEU A 8 0.86 -53.70 -25.81
C LEU A 8 1.03 -53.70 -27.36
N VAL A 9 1.03 -52.46 -27.90
CA VAL A 9 1.41 -52.00 -29.26
C VAL A 9 0.38 -52.33 -30.36
N ALA A 10 -0.07 -51.44 -31.25
CA ALA A 10 -0.18 -49.96 -31.36
C ALA A 10 -1.21 -49.67 -32.51
N CYS A 11 -1.58 -48.47 -33.00
CA CYS A 11 -1.25 -47.04 -32.78
C CYS A 11 -2.53 -46.23 -33.18
N GLY A 12 -2.60 -44.91 -33.41
CA GLY A 12 -1.63 -43.80 -33.38
C GLY A 12 -2.17 -42.58 -34.15
N GLY A 13 -2.03 -41.36 -33.61
CA GLY A 13 -2.49 -40.10 -34.22
C GLY A 13 -2.31 -38.91 -33.25
N PRO A 14 -2.11 -37.66 -33.71
CA PRO A 14 -1.54 -36.61 -32.87
C PRO A 14 -2.54 -35.99 -31.89
N ALA A 15 -2.30 -36.17 -30.60
CA ALA A 15 -2.80 -35.24 -29.59
C ALA A 15 -1.98 -33.94 -29.66
N THR A 16 -2.61 -32.85 -30.11
CA THR A 16 -2.00 -31.52 -30.07
C THR A 16 -1.64 -31.19 -28.62
N PRO A 17 -0.40 -30.79 -28.29
CA PRO A 17 -0.12 -30.27 -26.97
C PRO A 17 -0.84 -28.93 -26.83
N SER A 18 -1.96 -28.93 -26.11
CA SER A 18 -2.62 -27.72 -25.64
C SER A 18 -1.66 -27.01 -24.70
N SER A 19 -0.84 -26.12 -25.24
CA SER A 19 0.07 -25.26 -24.48
C SER A 19 -0.68 -24.66 -23.30
N PRO A 20 -0.18 -24.76 -22.06
CA PRO A 20 -0.85 -24.15 -20.92
C PRO A 20 -0.99 -22.65 -21.22
N SER A 21 -2.25 -22.17 -21.29
CA SER A 21 -2.56 -20.79 -21.63
C SER A 21 -1.77 -19.87 -20.70
N LYS A 22 -0.74 -19.22 -21.26
CA LYS A 22 0.24 -18.42 -20.54
C LYS A 22 -0.52 -17.42 -19.66
N THR A 23 -0.57 -17.70 -18.36
CA THR A 23 -1.39 -16.94 -17.41
C THR A 23 -1.03 -15.48 -17.56
N GLY A 24 -1.96 -14.69 -18.09
CA GLY A 24 -1.76 -13.26 -18.27
C GLY A 24 -1.61 -12.65 -16.89
N GLY A 25 -0.37 -12.42 -16.46
CA GLY A 25 -0.06 -11.84 -15.17
C GLY A 25 -0.58 -10.42 -15.13
N SER A 26 -1.85 -10.26 -14.73
CA SER A 26 -2.46 -8.96 -14.51
C SER A 26 -1.63 -8.24 -13.47
N THR A 27 -0.88 -7.22 -13.90
CA THR A 27 -0.16 -6.33 -12.99
C THR A 27 -1.16 -5.87 -11.92
N PRO A 28 -0.92 -6.16 -10.63
CA PRO A 28 -1.88 -5.81 -9.59
C PRO A 28 -2.22 -4.32 -9.66
N SER A 29 -3.49 -3.97 -9.54
CA SER A 29 -3.89 -2.57 -9.60
C SER A 29 -3.36 -1.82 -8.37
N LEU A 30 -2.90 -0.59 -8.59
CA LEU A 30 -2.53 0.31 -7.50
C LEU A 30 -3.75 0.55 -6.60
N PRO A 31 -3.58 0.49 -5.27
CA PRO A 31 -4.67 0.80 -4.34
C PRO A 31 -4.92 2.31 -4.30
N ASP A 32 -6.19 2.67 -4.18
CA ASP A 32 -6.68 4.02 -3.91
C ASP A 32 -6.74 4.28 -2.39
N LEU A 33 -7.23 5.46 -1.99
CA LEU A 33 -7.34 5.84 -0.58
C LEU A 33 -8.19 4.84 0.23
N ALA A 34 -9.24 4.30 -0.37
CA ALA A 34 -10.07 3.27 0.24
C ALA A 34 -9.29 1.96 0.44
N GLY A 35 -8.58 1.49 -0.60
CA GLY A 35 -7.73 0.31 -0.53
C GLY A 35 -6.58 0.42 0.47
N VAL A 36 -5.91 1.58 0.55
CA VAL A 36 -4.84 1.83 1.53
C VAL A 36 -5.41 1.86 2.96
N ARG A 37 -6.52 2.56 3.20
CA ARG A 37 -7.17 2.59 4.53
C ARG A 37 -7.68 1.21 4.95
N ALA A 38 -8.22 0.42 4.03
CA ALA A 38 -8.65 -0.95 4.30
C ALA A 38 -7.46 -1.87 4.69
N ALA A 39 -6.31 -1.74 4.01
CA ALA A 39 -5.10 -2.49 4.33
C ALA A 39 -4.44 -2.07 5.66
N LEU A 40 -4.64 -0.83 6.11
CA LEU A 40 -4.19 -0.33 7.41
C LEU A 40 -5.12 -0.75 8.57
N GLY A 41 -6.38 -1.05 8.30
CA GLY A 41 -7.41 -1.39 9.30
C GLY A 41 -7.02 -2.48 10.31
N PRO A 42 -6.44 -3.63 9.89
CA PRO A 42 -5.96 -4.69 10.80
C PRO A 42 -4.85 -4.27 11.79
N TYR A 43 -4.28 -3.08 11.60
CA TYR A 43 -3.18 -2.53 12.37
C TYR A 43 -3.56 -1.24 13.11
N ALA A 44 -4.86 -0.94 13.26
CA ALA A 44 -5.32 0.31 13.86
C ALA A 44 -4.73 0.56 15.26
N ASP A 45 -4.68 -0.46 16.13
CA ASP A 45 -4.14 -0.35 17.49
C ASP A 45 -2.60 -0.34 17.57
N HIS A 46 -1.90 -0.47 16.43
CA HIS A 46 -0.43 -0.51 16.39
C HIS A 46 0.16 0.84 16.83
N ARG A 47 1.01 0.81 17.86
CA ARG A 47 1.76 1.97 18.35
C ARG A 47 3.07 2.11 17.57
N PHE A 48 3.41 3.34 17.20
CA PHE A 48 4.63 3.63 16.45
C PHE A 48 5.88 3.35 17.31
N ASP A 49 6.80 2.54 16.80
CA ASP A 49 8.08 2.25 17.46
C ASP A 49 9.09 3.40 17.34
N ASN A 50 10.23 3.28 18.01
CA ASN A 50 11.28 4.31 18.01
C ASN A 50 11.83 4.63 16.61
N ALA A 51 11.74 3.70 15.64
CA ALA A 51 12.20 3.93 14.27
C ALA A 51 11.16 4.69 13.45
N ALA A 52 9.87 4.39 13.64
CA ALA A 52 8.78 5.20 13.09
C ALA A 52 8.76 6.61 13.70
N GLN A 53 9.00 6.74 15.02
CA GLN A 53 9.13 8.04 15.70
C GLN A 53 10.34 8.84 15.19
N ALA A 54 11.49 8.20 14.93
CA ALA A 54 12.62 8.84 14.28
C ALA A 54 12.34 9.29 12.83
N ARG A 55 11.29 8.75 12.20
CA ARG A 55 10.73 9.19 10.90
C ARG A 55 9.49 10.08 11.06
N GLY A 56 9.34 10.72 12.22
CA GLY A 56 8.33 11.74 12.51
C GLY A 56 7.01 11.21 13.08
N CYS A 57 6.82 9.91 13.33
CA CYS A 57 5.54 9.44 13.86
C CYS A 57 5.32 9.80 15.34
N PRO A 58 4.09 10.19 15.73
CA PRO A 58 3.79 10.57 17.11
C PRO A 58 3.97 9.40 18.09
N ALA A 59 4.54 9.68 19.26
CA ALA A 59 4.77 8.67 20.30
C ALA A 59 3.53 8.37 21.17
N ASP A 60 2.55 9.28 21.18
CA ASP A 60 1.34 9.23 22.01
C ASP A 60 0.11 8.66 21.28
N GLN A 61 0.22 8.39 19.97
CA GLN A 61 -0.86 7.89 19.11
C GLN A 61 -0.56 6.49 18.56
N SER A 62 -1.63 5.80 18.16
CA SER A 62 -1.61 4.62 17.33
C SER A 62 -1.77 4.98 15.84
N LEU A 63 -1.49 4.01 14.97
CA LEU A 63 -1.66 4.12 13.52
C LEU A 63 -3.12 4.45 13.14
N GLY A 64 -4.10 3.90 13.86
CA GLY A 64 -5.52 4.20 13.67
C GLY A 64 -5.90 5.63 14.08
N GLU A 65 -5.40 6.10 15.23
CA GLU A 65 -5.59 7.48 15.69
C GLU A 65 -4.95 8.48 14.71
N TYR A 66 -3.72 8.23 14.25
CA TYR A 66 -3.05 9.09 13.28
C TYR A 66 -3.75 9.12 11.91
N VAL A 67 -4.20 7.97 11.40
CA VAL A 67 -5.01 7.92 10.16
C VAL A 67 -6.35 8.63 10.34
N ALA A 68 -6.98 8.58 11.52
CA ALA A 68 -8.19 9.34 11.82
C ALA A 68 -7.93 10.86 11.87
N MET A 69 -6.78 11.29 12.42
CA MET A 69 -6.34 12.69 12.39
C MET A 69 -6.14 13.19 10.96
N LEU A 70 -5.41 12.44 10.12
CA LEU A 70 -5.23 12.77 8.69
C LEU A 70 -6.56 12.90 7.96
N VAL A 71 -7.49 11.96 8.20
CA VAL A 71 -8.83 12.01 7.56
C VAL A 71 -9.64 13.22 8.03
N THR A 72 -9.57 13.55 9.33
CA THR A 72 -10.28 14.71 9.90
C THR A 72 -9.73 16.03 9.36
N ASN A 73 -8.41 16.19 9.32
CA ASN A 73 -7.78 17.45 8.88
C ASN A 73 -7.91 17.63 7.35
N GLY A 74 -7.73 16.57 6.57
CA GLY A 74 -7.84 16.60 5.11
C GLY A 74 -9.29 16.66 4.56
N THR A 75 -10.32 16.59 5.42
CA THR A 75 -11.74 16.65 5.01
C THR A 75 -12.40 17.91 5.58
N ALA A 76 -13.05 18.70 4.71
CA ALA A 76 -13.74 19.91 5.15
C ALA A 76 -14.94 19.61 6.07
N ALA A 77 -14.95 20.23 7.26
CA ALA A 77 -16.13 20.24 8.12
C ALA A 77 -17.29 21.01 7.46
N PRO A 78 -18.56 20.61 7.64
CA PRO A 78 -19.70 21.32 7.07
C PRO A 78 -19.74 22.80 7.49
N GLY A 79 -19.65 23.71 6.51
CA GLY A 79 -19.60 25.15 6.75
C GLY A 79 -18.19 25.73 6.98
N SER A 80 -17.13 24.92 6.92
CA SER A 80 -15.75 25.42 6.85
C SER A 80 -15.55 26.33 5.62
N LYS A 81 -14.70 27.33 5.75
CA LYS A 81 -14.20 28.17 4.65
C LYS A 81 -12.77 27.82 4.24
N ASP A 82 -12.12 26.94 5.00
CA ASP A 82 -10.73 26.57 4.83
C ASP A 82 -10.60 25.57 3.66
N THR A 83 -9.43 25.55 3.02
CA THR A 83 -9.18 24.61 1.92
C THR A 83 -8.57 23.33 2.47
N HIS A 84 -9.37 22.27 2.49
CA HIS A 84 -8.96 20.92 2.91
C HIS A 84 -8.71 20.01 1.70
N ARG A 85 -7.68 19.17 1.77
CA ARG A 85 -7.38 18.13 0.78
C ARG A 85 -6.89 16.86 1.48
N LEU A 86 -7.56 15.74 1.22
CA LEU A 86 -7.11 14.40 1.55
C LEU A 86 -6.85 13.63 0.25
N THR A 87 -5.62 13.16 0.03
CA THR A 87 -5.29 12.32 -1.13
C THR A 87 -4.47 11.09 -0.73
N SER A 88 -4.34 10.15 -1.66
CA SER A 88 -3.41 9.04 -1.56
C SER A 88 -2.65 8.86 -2.87
N SER A 89 -1.37 8.52 -2.80
CA SER A 89 -0.56 8.15 -3.96
C SER A 89 0.20 6.86 -3.67
N CYS A 90 -0.01 5.83 -4.47
CA CYS A 90 0.78 4.60 -4.45
C CYS A 90 1.49 4.38 -5.79
N GLY A 91 2.71 3.84 -5.78
CA GLY A 91 3.47 3.56 -6.99
C GLY A 91 4.72 2.72 -6.74
N ASP A 92 5.43 2.37 -7.82
CA ASP A 92 6.68 1.57 -7.74
C ASP A 92 7.88 2.35 -7.18
N PHE A 93 7.77 3.68 -7.10
CA PHE A 93 8.71 4.60 -6.46
C PHE A 93 8.05 6.00 -6.33
N PRO A 94 8.33 6.80 -5.29
CA PRO A 94 8.03 8.24 -5.31
C PRO A 94 9.02 8.95 -6.25
N ALA A 95 8.57 9.96 -7.00
CA ALA A 95 9.40 10.70 -7.95
C ALA A 95 10.30 11.78 -7.27
N GLU A 96 10.78 11.51 -6.06
CA GLU A 96 11.52 12.47 -5.22
C GLU A 96 13.04 12.35 -5.40
N LEU A 97 13.74 13.48 -5.25
CA LEU A 97 15.22 13.57 -5.27
C LEU A 97 15.86 13.19 -3.92
N VAL A 98 15.05 12.77 -2.94
CA VAL A 98 15.44 12.51 -1.55
C VAL A 98 15.73 11.01 -1.37
N PRO A 99 16.75 10.60 -0.58
CA PRO A 99 16.96 9.20 -0.24
C PRO A 99 15.73 8.60 0.45
N VAL A 100 15.13 7.59 -0.18
CA VAL A 100 13.99 6.85 0.39
C VAL A 100 14.51 5.77 1.34
N ASP A 101 14.20 5.91 2.62
CA ASP A 101 14.36 4.85 3.61
C ASP A 101 13.01 4.10 3.77
N PRO A 102 12.96 2.76 3.59
CA PRO A 102 14.05 1.88 3.16
C PRO A 102 14.28 1.90 1.64
N PRO A 103 15.44 1.42 1.15
CA PRO A 103 15.82 1.43 -0.27
C PRO A 103 14.90 0.62 -1.21
N ARG A 104 14.78 1.04 -2.48
CA ARG A 104 13.84 0.51 -3.48
C ARG A 104 13.77 -1.02 -3.55
N ASP A 105 12.56 -1.56 -3.45
CA ASP A 105 12.22 -2.97 -3.64
C ASP A 105 11.08 -3.12 -4.67
N ALA A 106 11.22 -4.05 -5.62
CA ALA A 106 10.25 -4.28 -6.68
C ALA A 106 9.00 -5.06 -6.23
N ALA A 107 9.04 -5.75 -5.09
CA ALA A 107 7.92 -6.52 -4.52
C ALA A 107 6.86 -5.66 -3.81
N PHE A 108 7.12 -4.36 -3.65
CA PHE A 108 6.28 -3.42 -2.90
C PHE A 108 5.88 -2.21 -3.75
N TRP A 109 4.74 -1.61 -3.42
CA TRP A 109 4.46 -0.21 -3.71
C TRP A 109 4.85 0.66 -2.53
N TYR A 110 5.23 1.89 -2.83
CA TYR A 110 5.39 2.98 -1.89
C TYR A 110 4.09 3.76 -1.89
N CYS A 111 3.44 3.84 -0.74
CA CYS A 111 2.15 4.48 -0.55
C CYS A 111 2.29 5.66 0.39
N ARG A 112 1.62 6.76 0.04
CA ARG A 112 1.44 7.95 0.90
C ARG A 112 -0.06 8.23 1.05
N ILE A 113 -0.49 8.57 2.26
CA ILE A 113 -1.69 9.37 2.52
C ILE A 113 -1.22 10.80 2.79
N ASP A 114 -1.85 11.79 2.16
CA ASP A 114 -1.51 13.21 2.17
C ASP A 114 -2.72 14.00 2.70
N SER A 115 -2.54 14.68 3.84
CA SER A 115 -3.53 15.56 4.45
C SER A 115 -3.00 16.99 4.44
N TYR A 116 -3.66 17.86 3.69
CA TYR A 116 -3.36 19.28 3.61
C TYR A 116 -4.57 20.12 4.03
N THR A 117 -4.32 21.15 4.82
CA THR A 117 -5.33 22.13 5.25
C THR A 117 -4.69 23.51 5.18
N VAL A 118 -5.39 24.51 4.68
CA VAL A 118 -4.99 25.92 4.84
C VAL A 118 -6.22 26.76 5.11
N ASP A 119 -6.08 27.77 5.99
CA ASP A 119 -7.16 28.68 6.33
C ASP A 119 -7.72 29.44 5.12
N ALA A 120 -8.89 30.05 5.31
CA ALA A 120 -9.57 30.86 4.29
C ALA A 120 -8.80 32.11 3.79
N ALA A 121 -7.67 32.48 4.40
CA ALA A 121 -6.79 33.56 3.93
C ALA A 121 -5.59 33.03 3.10
N GLY A 122 -5.24 31.75 3.26
CA GLY A 122 -4.07 31.12 2.64
C GLY A 122 -2.81 31.15 3.52
N GLU A 123 -2.92 31.55 4.79
CA GLU A 123 -1.76 31.98 5.61
C GLU A 123 -1.18 30.85 6.50
N SER A 124 -2.01 29.91 6.97
CA SER A 124 -1.63 28.83 7.89
C SER A 124 -1.71 27.43 7.24
N PRO A 125 -0.79 27.06 6.33
CA PRO A 125 -0.80 25.75 5.69
C PRO A 125 -0.28 24.65 6.62
N TRP A 126 -1.16 23.74 7.00
CA TRP A 126 -0.84 22.48 7.68
C TRP A 126 -0.69 21.35 6.65
N HIS A 127 0.40 20.58 6.74
CA HIS A 127 0.65 19.44 5.86
C HIS A 127 1.18 18.26 6.65
N TYR A 128 0.45 17.16 6.60
CA TYR A 128 0.73 15.92 7.32
C TYR A 128 0.70 14.74 6.34
N GLU A 129 1.67 13.83 6.43
CA GLU A 129 1.73 12.64 5.58
C GLU A 129 1.84 11.35 6.40
N LEU A 130 1.25 10.26 5.93
CA LEU A 130 1.64 8.90 6.32
C LEU A 130 2.29 8.20 5.13
N ARG A 131 3.57 7.86 5.25
CA ARG A 131 4.34 7.08 4.28
C ARG A 131 4.48 5.63 4.77
N LEU A 132 4.29 4.67 3.86
CA LEU A 132 4.39 3.22 4.11
C LEU A 132 4.71 2.43 2.85
N ARG A 133 5.13 1.17 2.99
CA ARG A 133 5.10 0.18 1.91
C ARG A 133 3.90 -0.76 2.01
N MET A 134 3.42 -1.18 0.84
CA MET A 134 2.43 -2.24 0.68
C MET A 134 2.96 -3.31 -0.28
N ARG A 135 2.91 -4.59 0.11
CA ARG A 135 3.37 -5.70 -0.74
C ARG A 135 2.39 -5.93 -1.90
N LYS A 136 2.89 -6.07 -3.12
CA LYS A 136 2.06 -6.19 -4.34
C LYS A 136 1.24 -7.48 -4.42
N ALA A 137 1.72 -8.54 -3.77
CA ALA A 137 1.15 -9.89 -3.89
C ALA A 137 -0.14 -10.10 -3.07
N ASP A 138 -0.21 -9.50 -1.88
CA ASP A 138 -1.26 -9.74 -0.87
C ASP A 138 -1.84 -8.45 -0.26
N ARG A 139 -1.29 -7.28 -0.63
CA ARG A 139 -1.61 -5.96 -0.05
C ARG A 139 -1.32 -5.83 1.45
N SER A 140 -0.45 -6.68 2.01
CA SER A 140 0.08 -6.52 3.38
C SER A 140 0.86 -5.22 3.53
N VAL A 141 0.71 -4.55 4.67
CA VAL A 141 1.46 -3.33 5.02
C VAL A 141 2.74 -3.71 5.76
N ASP A 142 3.86 -3.10 5.37
CA ASP A 142 5.14 -3.26 6.07
C ASP A 142 5.28 -2.19 7.17
N LEU A 143 4.89 -2.54 8.39
CA LEU A 143 4.90 -1.62 9.55
C LEU A 143 6.28 -1.07 9.88
N GLY A 144 7.36 -1.80 9.55
CA GLY A 144 8.74 -1.33 9.74
C GLY A 144 9.09 -0.10 8.89
N THR A 145 8.24 0.25 7.92
CA THR A 145 8.42 1.37 6.98
C THR A 145 7.53 2.58 7.25
N LEU A 146 6.76 2.58 8.34
CA LEU A 146 5.93 3.72 8.73
C LEU A 146 6.80 4.95 9.00
N GLY A 147 6.48 6.06 8.34
CA GLY A 147 7.03 7.38 8.60
C GLY A 147 5.96 8.44 8.44
N CYS A 148 6.03 9.51 9.24
CA CYS A 148 4.94 10.48 9.36
C CYS A 148 5.45 11.93 9.19
N PRO A 149 5.89 12.34 7.99
CA PRO A 149 6.37 13.70 7.75
C PRO A 149 5.36 14.78 8.15
N GLY A 150 5.88 15.83 8.81
CA GLY A 150 5.11 17.01 9.20
C GLY A 150 4.26 16.85 10.47
N ALA A 151 4.23 15.67 11.11
CA ALA A 151 3.47 15.44 12.34
C ALA A 151 3.80 16.44 13.48
N PRO A 152 2.84 16.75 14.36
CA PRO A 152 2.97 17.77 15.41
C PRO A 152 3.77 17.29 16.64
#